data_AF-A0A2S6C9X1-F1
#
_entry.id   AF-A0A2S6C9X1-F1
#
_cell.length_a   1.000
_cell.length_b   1.000
_cell.length_c   1.000
_cell.angle_alpha   90.00
_cell.angle_beta   90.00
_cell.angle_gamma   90.00
#
_symmetry.space_group_name_H-M   'P 1'
#
loop_
_entity.id
_entity.type
_entity.pdbx_description
1 polymer ?
#
loop_
_entity_poly.entity_id
_entity_poly.type
_entity_poly.pdbx_seq_one_letter_code
_entity_poly.pdbx_strand_id
1 'polypeptide(L)'
;MRLGYFTYAASAIFSTFIPPSQCCLTDGGAASFHTVFGSIRRKVEGYEDLIDKFISPNFEFVSDSLAFLRGDSLNDTNAHSVQEYLARYSDPLPSVTSSRLIHIAHSCDTITTYSEFIVADVPIRAFNLYFVDLPSAKIIKLYTEFNNGAARYAICKLNSTACPTQVEFDIGNNGPAYGVSGCQARF
;
A
#
# COMPACT_ATOMS: atom_id res chain seq x y z
N MET A 1 12.65 -9.90 -70.36
CA MET A 1 13.08 -8.80 -69.47
C MET A 1 12.99 -9.30 -68.04
N ARG A 2 14.16 -9.50 -67.41
CA ARG A 2 14.50 -9.72 -65.98
C ARG A 2 13.71 -10.71 -65.11
N LEU A 3 14.42 -11.78 -64.73
CA LEU A 3 14.32 -12.50 -63.44
C LEU A 3 14.31 -11.52 -62.26
N GLY A 4 13.49 -11.80 -61.25
CA GLY A 4 13.48 -11.12 -59.94
C GLY A 4 13.31 -12.13 -58.82
N TYR A 5 14.39 -12.29 -58.05
CA TYR A 5 14.64 -13.27 -56.99
C TYR A 5 13.62 -13.32 -55.85
N PHE A 6 13.35 -14.54 -55.37
CA PHE A 6 12.93 -14.81 -54.00
C PHE A 6 14.05 -14.43 -53.03
N THR A 7 13.73 -13.65 -52.00
CA THR A 7 14.50 -13.65 -50.75
C THR A 7 13.55 -13.62 -49.57
N TYR A 8 13.57 -14.74 -48.84
CA TYR A 8 13.07 -14.88 -47.48
C TYR A 8 13.78 -13.87 -46.58
N ALA A 9 13.03 -12.94 -45.97
CA ALA A 9 13.52 -12.25 -44.79
C ALA A 9 13.22 -13.13 -43.59
N ALA A 10 14.24 -13.82 -43.10
CA ALA A 10 14.19 -14.64 -41.91
C ALA A 10 13.77 -13.79 -40.70
N SER A 11 12.84 -14.34 -39.93
CA SER A 11 12.42 -13.86 -38.62
C SER A 11 13.64 -13.65 -37.71
N ALA A 12 13.98 -12.39 -37.45
CA ALA A 12 14.77 -12.06 -36.27
C ALA A 12 13.83 -12.16 -35.06
N ILE A 13 13.65 -13.38 -34.54
CA ILE A 13 13.27 -13.56 -33.14
C ILE A 13 14.44 -12.97 -32.36
N PHE A 14 14.33 -11.70 -31.98
CA PHE A 14 15.10 -11.19 -30.87
C PHE A 14 14.61 -11.94 -29.64
N SER A 15 15.17 -13.13 -29.44
CA SER A 15 15.24 -13.75 -28.13
C SER A 15 16.14 -12.81 -27.34
N THR A 16 15.51 -11.79 -26.76
CA THR A 16 16.06 -11.11 -25.60
C THR A 16 16.07 -12.17 -24.52
N PHE A 17 17.14 -12.96 -24.50
CA PHE A 17 17.61 -13.56 -23.27
C PHE A 17 17.89 -12.38 -22.35
N ILE A 18 16.87 -11.99 -21.60
CA ILE A 18 17.02 -11.12 -20.44
C ILE A 18 17.84 -11.98 -19.48
N PRO A 19 19.11 -11.64 -19.21
CA PRO A 19 19.84 -12.32 -18.15
C PRO A 19 19.01 -12.19 -16.86
N PRO A 20 19.00 -13.19 -15.96
CA PRO A 20 18.22 -13.18 -14.72
C PRO A 20 18.80 -12.19 -13.71
N SER A 21 18.82 -10.91 -14.08
CA SER A 21 19.26 -9.77 -13.27
C SER A 21 18.16 -8.71 -13.29
N GLN A 22 17.01 -9.07 -12.75
CA GLN A 22 16.02 -8.14 -12.19
C GLN A 22 15.40 -8.80 -10.94
N CYS A 23 16.24 -9.07 -9.95
CA CYS A 23 15.86 -9.77 -8.71
C CYS A 23 15.44 -8.83 -7.58
N CYS A 24 15.13 -7.57 -7.86
CA CYS A 24 14.76 -6.58 -6.84
C CYS A 24 13.76 -5.56 -7.41
N LEU A 25 12.89 -5.05 -6.54
CA LEU A 25 12.06 -3.88 -6.78
C LEU A 25 12.93 -2.67 -7.17
N THR A 26 12.35 -1.83 -8.03
CA THR A 26 12.88 -0.50 -8.37
C THR A 26 12.07 0.57 -7.64
N ASP A 27 12.61 1.78 -7.52
CA ASP A 27 11.88 2.91 -6.92
C ASP A 27 10.51 3.13 -7.59
N GLY A 28 10.49 3.06 -8.94
CA GLY A 28 9.27 3.17 -9.72
C GLY A 28 8.28 2.03 -9.48
N GLY A 29 8.79 0.80 -9.30
CA GLY A 29 7.98 -0.35 -8.92
C GLY A 29 7.35 -0.19 -7.54
N ALA A 30 8.14 0.21 -6.55
CA ALA A 30 7.67 0.44 -5.18
C ALA A 30 6.57 1.51 -5.12
N ALA A 31 6.79 2.65 -5.77
CA ALA A 31 5.80 3.73 -5.84
C ALA A 31 4.51 3.28 -6.57
N SER A 32 4.64 2.45 -7.61
CA SER A 32 3.50 1.91 -8.35
C SER A 32 2.64 0.99 -7.47
N PHE A 33 3.24 0.04 -6.75
CA PHE A 33 2.50 -0.85 -5.84
C PHE A 33 1.74 -0.08 -4.75
N HIS A 34 2.37 0.92 -4.13
CA HIS A 34 1.70 1.74 -3.12
C HIS A 34 0.49 2.49 -3.71
N THR A 35 0.66 3.09 -4.89
CA THR A 35 -0.41 3.82 -5.59
C THR A 35 -1.56 2.91 -5.97
N VAL A 36 -1.26 1.75 -6.56
CA VAL A 36 -2.25 0.74 -6.97
C VAL A 36 -3.02 0.23 -5.75
N PHE A 37 -2.35 -0.12 -4.67
CA PHE A 37 -3.04 -0.59 -3.47
C PHE A 37 -3.94 0.50 -2.86
N GLY A 38 -3.50 1.76 -2.89
CA GLY A 38 -4.33 2.90 -2.49
C GLY A 38 -5.57 3.09 -3.36
N SER A 39 -5.49 2.76 -4.65
CA SER A 39 -6.64 2.73 -5.57
C SER A 39 -7.60 1.57 -5.25
N ILE A 40 -7.07 0.37 -4.99
CA ILE A 40 -7.87 -0.80 -4.58
C ILE A 40 -8.61 -0.52 -3.27
N ARG A 41 -7.91 -0.01 -2.25
CA ARG A 41 -8.52 0.36 -0.97
C ARG A 41 -9.68 1.35 -1.13
N ARG A 42 -9.52 2.36 -1.99
CA ARG A 42 -10.53 3.38 -2.24
C ARG A 42 -11.63 2.95 -3.21
N LYS A 43 -11.55 1.71 -3.74
CA LYS A 43 -12.52 1.16 -4.69
C LYS A 43 -12.75 2.11 -5.87
N VAL A 44 -11.67 2.68 -6.41
CA VAL A 44 -11.75 3.55 -7.60
C VAL A 44 -12.29 2.75 -8.79
N GLU A 45 -12.90 3.41 -9.78
CA GLU A 45 -13.41 2.72 -10.97
C GLU A 45 -12.35 1.81 -11.61
N GLY A 46 -12.71 0.54 -11.86
CA GLY A 46 -11.80 -0.48 -12.40
C GLY A 46 -10.83 -1.09 -11.39
N TYR A 47 -11.06 -0.96 -10.08
CA TYR A 47 -10.17 -1.53 -9.07
C TYR A 47 -10.14 -3.07 -9.08
N GLU A 48 -11.18 -3.72 -9.57
CA GLU A 48 -11.24 -5.18 -9.70
C GLU A 48 -10.13 -5.72 -10.62
N ASP A 49 -9.89 -5.05 -11.75
CA ASP A 49 -8.80 -5.42 -12.68
C ASP A 49 -7.41 -5.22 -12.02
N LEU A 50 -7.30 -4.23 -11.13
CA LEU A 50 -6.07 -3.99 -10.37
C LEU A 50 -5.82 -5.11 -9.36
N ILE A 51 -6.86 -5.68 -8.76
CA ILE A 51 -6.74 -6.83 -7.86
C ILE A 51 -6.13 -8.01 -8.61
N ASP A 52 -6.71 -8.38 -9.75
CA ASP A 52 -6.25 -9.54 -10.53
C ASP A 52 -4.81 -9.38 -11.00
N LYS A 53 -4.41 -8.14 -11.33
CA LYS A 53 -3.08 -7.84 -11.83
C LYS A 53 -2.01 -7.76 -10.74
N PHE A 54 -2.32 -7.16 -9.59
CA PHE A 54 -1.30 -6.76 -8.60
C PHE A 54 -1.41 -7.45 -7.25
N ILE A 55 -2.48 -8.20 -6.98
CA ILE A 55 -2.67 -8.90 -5.72
C ILE A 55 -2.55 -10.41 -5.94
N SER A 56 -1.84 -11.07 -5.02
CA SER A 56 -1.70 -12.51 -5.02
C SER A 56 -3.01 -13.19 -4.64
N PRO A 57 -3.35 -14.36 -5.21
CA PRO A 57 -4.44 -15.18 -4.71
C PRO A 57 -4.22 -15.64 -3.26
N ASN A 58 -2.97 -15.67 -2.78
CA ASN A 58 -2.60 -16.02 -1.41
C ASN A 58 -2.37 -14.75 -0.55
N PHE A 59 -3.01 -13.64 -0.88
CA PHE A 59 -2.83 -12.38 -0.19
C PHE A 59 -3.26 -12.46 1.28
N GLU A 60 -2.42 -11.94 2.17
CA GLU A 60 -2.74 -11.78 3.59
C GLU A 60 -2.60 -10.31 4.01
N PHE A 61 -3.57 -9.82 4.75
CA PHE A 61 -3.52 -8.52 5.42
C PHE A 61 -3.47 -8.72 6.93
N VAL A 62 -2.68 -7.90 7.62
CA VAL A 62 -2.55 -7.93 9.09
C VAL A 62 -2.56 -6.51 9.62
N SER A 63 -3.37 -6.24 10.65
CA SER A 63 -3.37 -4.97 11.37
C SER A 63 -3.98 -5.10 12.76
N ASP A 64 -3.15 -4.94 13.79
CA ASP A 64 -3.60 -4.86 15.18
C ASP A 64 -4.35 -3.53 15.41
N SER A 65 -3.87 -2.45 14.77
CA SER A 65 -4.52 -1.14 14.85
C SER A 65 -5.95 -1.14 14.34
N LEU A 66 -6.21 -1.74 13.17
CA LEU A 66 -7.57 -1.79 12.64
C LEU A 66 -8.48 -2.71 13.43
N ALA A 67 -7.98 -3.86 13.89
CA ALA A 67 -8.74 -4.75 14.77
C ALA A 67 -9.15 -4.03 16.07
N PHE A 68 -8.21 -3.31 16.68
CA PHE A 68 -8.48 -2.49 17.87
C PHE A 68 -9.56 -1.43 17.62
N LEU A 69 -9.48 -0.67 16.52
CA LEU A 69 -10.47 0.36 16.22
C LEU A 69 -11.89 -0.19 16.05
N ARG A 70 -12.01 -1.37 15.44
CA ARG A 70 -13.29 -2.05 15.21
C ARG A 70 -13.86 -2.69 16.48
N GLY A 71 -13.05 -2.85 17.52
CA GLY A 71 -13.44 -3.56 18.74
C GLY A 71 -13.49 -5.09 18.54
N ASP A 72 -12.75 -5.60 17.55
CA ASP A 72 -12.58 -7.05 17.35
C ASP A 72 -11.74 -7.64 18.52
N SER A 73 -11.72 -8.97 18.63
CA SER A 73 -10.83 -9.65 19.58
C SER A 73 -9.37 -9.33 19.26
N LEU A 74 -8.53 -9.13 20.29
CA LEU A 74 -7.11 -8.74 20.12
C LEU A 74 -6.25 -9.72 19.31
N ASN A 75 -6.75 -10.92 19.04
CA ASN A 75 -6.09 -11.95 18.23
C ASN A 75 -6.74 -12.17 16.85
N ASP A 76 -7.78 -11.41 16.49
CA ASP A 76 -8.45 -11.45 15.19
C ASP A 76 -8.04 -10.24 14.35
N THR A 77 -6.80 -10.30 13.85
CA THR A 77 -6.10 -9.15 13.27
C THR A 77 -5.82 -9.32 11.78
N ASN A 78 -6.24 -10.45 11.21
CA ASN A 78 -5.88 -10.85 9.85
C ASN A 78 -7.09 -10.85 8.91
N ALA A 79 -6.82 -10.62 7.63
CA ALA A 79 -7.67 -11.03 6.53
C ALA A 79 -6.87 -11.91 5.58
N HIS A 80 -7.42 -13.04 5.18
CA HIS A 80 -6.75 -14.08 4.38
C HIS A 80 -7.04 -13.98 2.88
N SER A 81 -7.67 -12.88 2.46
CA SER A 81 -7.89 -12.53 1.06
C SER A 81 -8.09 -11.03 0.91
N VAL A 82 -7.95 -10.52 -0.31
CA VAL A 82 -8.22 -9.11 -0.60
C VAL A 82 -9.69 -8.78 -0.45
N GLN A 83 -10.60 -9.71 -0.76
CA GLN A 83 -12.03 -9.54 -0.55
C GLN A 83 -12.37 -9.44 0.94
N GLU A 84 -11.76 -10.28 1.77
CA GLU A 84 -11.92 -10.20 3.22
C GLU A 84 -11.37 -8.86 3.76
N TYR A 85 -10.20 -8.42 3.28
CA TYR A 85 -9.66 -7.10 3.59
C TYR A 85 -10.62 -5.97 3.19
N LEU A 86 -11.16 -6.00 1.97
CA LEU A 86 -12.09 -4.96 1.49
C LEU A 86 -13.43 -4.96 2.25
N ALA A 87 -13.87 -6.11 2.76
CA ALA A 87 -15.07 -6.20 3.57
C ALA A 87 -14.84 -5.70 5.00
N ARG A 88 -13.66 -5.97 5.58
CA ARG A 88 -13.37 -5.73 7.01
C ARG A 88 -12.64 -4.42 7.29
N TYR A 89 -11.77 -3.98 6.38
CA TYR A 89 -10.67 -3.07 6.69
C TYR A 89 -10.45 -1.95 5.67
N SER A 90 -11.19 -1.87 4.56
CA SER A 90 -11.01 -0.76 3.60
C SER A 90 -11.58 0.57 4.10
N ASP A 91 -12.71 0.51 4.84
CA ASP A 91 -13.47 1.68 5.31
C ASP A 91 -13.62 1.76 6.85
N PRO A 92 -12.56 1.56 7.65
CA PRO A 92 -12.64 1.52 9.12
C PRO A 92 -12.70 2.91 9.74
N LEU A 93 -12.51 3.96 8.94
CA LEU A 93 -12.43 5.34 9.36
C LEU A 93 -13.45 6.19 8.59
N PRO A 94 -13.98 7.26 9.21
CA PRO A 94 -14.70 8.31 8.51
C PRO A 94 -13.87 8.90 7.36
N SER A 95 -14.54 9.60 6.45
CA SER A 95 -13.94 10.15 5.24
C SER A 95 -12.66 10.93 5.52
N VAL A 96 -11.58 10.52 4.86
CA VAL A 96 -10.28 11.18 4.90
C VAL A 96 -10.34 12.47 4.07
N THR A 97 -10.01 13.61 4.67
CA THR A 97 -10.03 14.93 4.01
C THR A 97 -8.77 15.22 3.21
N SER A 98 -7.63 14.70 3.66
CA SER A 98 -6.38 14.75 2.92
C SER A 98 -5.47 13.59 3.31
N SER A 99 -4.57 13.21 2.40
CA SER A 99 -3.62 12.12 2.58
C SER A 99 -2.33 12.49 1.86
N ARG A 100 -1.19 12.23 2.50
CA ARG A 100 0.14 12.41 1.91
C ARG A 100 1.06 11.23 2.26
N LEU A 101 1.83 10.81 1.26
CA LEU A 101 2.97 9.92 1.47
C LEU A 101 4.16 10.76 1.93
N ILE A 102 4.70 10.47 3.12
CA ILE A 102 5.83 11.21 3.71
C ILE A 102 7.15 10.51 3.38
N HIS A 103 7.15 9.17 3.45
CA HIS A 103 8.31 8.35 3.15
C HIS A 103 7.92 7.08 2.40
N ILE A 104 8.77 6.69 1.45
CA ILE A 104 8.79 5.36 0.87
C ILE A 104 10.23 4.86 0.86
N ALA A 105 10.37 3.60 1.24
CA ALA A 105 11.59 2.83 1.18
C ALA A 105 11.26 1.47 0.56
N HIS A 106 12.25 0.83 -0.04
CA HIS A 106 12.09 -0.57 -0.44
C HIS A 106 13.41 -1.32 -0.33
N SER A 107 13.29 -2.63 -0.15
CA SER A 107 14.37 -3.59 -0.36
C SER A 107 14.13 -4.31 -1.70
N CYS A 108 14.61 -5.54 -1.85
CA CYS A 108 14.38 -6.29 -3.08
C CYS A 108 12.93 -6.74 -3.25
N ASP A 109 12.24 -7.13 -2.18
CA ASP A 109 10.91 -7.72 -2.23
C ASP A 109 9.93 -7.08 -1.23
N THR A 110 10.39 -6.10 -0.45
CA THR A 110 9.55 -5.38 0.50
C THR A 110 9.51 -3.89 0.23
N ILE A 111 8.35 -3.28 0.49
CA ILE A 111 8.14 -1.84 0.41
C ILE A 111 7.68 -1.38 1.78
N THR A 112 8.31 -0.35 2.31
CA THR A 112 7.91 0.33 3.53
C THR A 112 7.39 1.71 3.18
N THR A 113 6.21 2.07 3.68
CA THR A 113 5.69 3.42 3.56
C THR A 113 5.38 4.02 4.90
N TYR A 114 5.59 5.33 4.99
CA TYR A 114 5.12 6.16 6.08
C TYR A 114 4.25 7.26 5.50
N SER A 115 2.99 7.33 5.91
CA SER A 115 2.02 8.27 5.40
C SER A 115 1.30 8.98 6.54
N GLU A 116 0.71 10.12 6.21
CA GLU A 116 -0.18 10.86 7.09
C GLU A 116 -1.49 11.13 6.35
N PHE A 117 -2.59 10.99 7.05
CA PHE A 117 -3.91 11.33 6.55
C PHE A 117 -4.72 12.02 7.64
N ILE A 118 -5.68 12.85 7.23
CA ILE A 118 -6.44 13.74 8.11
C ILE A 118 -7.89 13.27 8.19
N VAL A 119 -8.36 13.00 9.41
CA VAL A 119 -9.77 12.72 9.73
C VAL A 119 -10.20 13.69 10.82
N ALA A 120 -11.30 14.43 10.60
CA ALA A 120 -11.81 15.42 11.57
C ALA A 120 -10.73 16.43 12.07
N ASP A 121 -9.88 16.91 11.17
CA ASP A 121 -8.71 17.77 11.44
C ASP A 121 -7.63 17.15 12.33
N VAL A 122 -7.68 15.84 12.57
CA VAL A 122 -6.70 15.10 13.35
C VAL A 122 -5.73 14.39 12.40
N PRO A 123 -4.42 14.68 12.47
CA PRO A 123 -3.42 13.94 11.73
C PRO A 123 -3.22 12.54 12.31
N ILE A 124 -3.41 11.55 11.45
CA ILE A 124 -3.17 10.14 11.74
C ILE A 124 -2.02 9.69 10.86
N ARG A 125 -1.01 9.08 11.48
CA ARG A 125 0.18 8.57 10.79
C ARG A 125 0.12 7.06 10.73
N ALA A 126 0.44 6.52 9.57
CA ALA A 126 0.44 5.09 9.30
C ALA A 126 1.79 4.62 8.77
N PHE A 127 2.12 3.39 9.14
CA PHE A 127 3.21 2.62 8.60
C PHE A 127 2.62 1.43 7.85
N ASN A 128 3.12 1.17 6.64
CA ASN A 128 2.74 -0.03 5.90
C ASN A 128 3.99 -0.78 5.44
N LEU A 129 3.95 -2.10 5.53
CA LEU A 129 4.96 -3.00 5.00
C LEU A 129 4.29 -3.94 3.99
N TYR A 130 4.64 -3.76 2.72
CA TYR A 130 4.20 -4.61 1.62
C TYR A 130 5.27 -5.68 1.37
N PHE A 131 4.84 -6.91 1.16
CA PHE A 131 5.66 -8.00 0.66
C PHE A 131 5.21 -8.33 -0.76
N VAL A 132 6.16 -8.35 -1.69
CA VAL A 132 5.93 -8.56 -3.11
C VAL A 132 6.60 -9.86 -3.55
N ASP A 133 5.82 -10.76 -4.14
CA ASP A 133 6.37 -11.89 -4.86
C ASP A 133 6.93 -11.39 -6.20
N LEU A 134 8.26 -11.40 -6.32
CA LEU A 134 8.96 -10.86 -7.49
C LEU A 134 8.68 -11.62 -8.80
N PRO A 135 8.62 -12.96 -8.82
CA PRO A 135 8.29 -13.71 -10.03
C PRO A 135 6.92 -13.35 -10.63
N SER A 136 5.90 -13.16 -9.78
CA SER A 136 4.56 -12.79 -10.25
C SER A 136 4.31 -11.27 -10.26
N ALA A 137 5.21 -10.48 -9.68
CA ALA A 137 5.04 -9.04 -9.45
C ALA A 137 3.72 -8.70 -8.73
N LYS A 138 3.40 -9.43 -7.66
CA LYS A 138 2.15 -9.29 -6.90
C LYS A 138 2.40 -9.10 -5.41
N ILE A 139 1.55 -8.29 -4.76
CA ILE A 139 1.54 -8.16 -3.30
C ILE A 139 0.99 -9.45 -2.71
N ILE A 140 1.80 -10.11 -1.88
CA ILE A 140 1.43 -11.33 -1.16
C ILE A 140 1.02 -11.05 0.29
N LYS A 141 1.54 -9.99 0.90
CA LYS A 141 1.21 -9.64 2.27
C LYS A 141 1.30 -8.14 2.49
N LEU A 142 0.42 -7.62 3.34
CA LEU A 142 0.44 -6.25 3.82
C LEU A 142 0.28 -6.22 5.34
N TYR A 143 1.24 -5.60 6.02
CA TYR A 143 1.12 -5.23 7.43
C TYR A 143 0.88 -3.72 7.52
N THR A 144 -0.15 -3.31 8.26
CA THR A 144 -0.54 -1.89 8.39
C THR A 144 -0.76 -1.53 9.85
N GLU A 145 -0.08 -0.50 10.33
CA GLU A 145 -0.29 0.05 11.67
C GLU A 145 -0.39 1.57 11.61
N PHE A 146 -1.15 2.16 12.54
CA PHE A 146 -1.26 3.61 12.64
C PHE A 146 -1.52 4.03 14.09
N ASN A 147 -1.43 5.32 14.36
CA ASN A 147 -1.69 5.84 15.71
C ASN A 147 -3.17 5.70 16.09
N ASN A 148 -3.52 4.61 16.80
CA ASN A 148 -4.88 4.32 17.26
C ASN A 148 -5.46 5.39 18.18
N GLY A 149 -4.64 6.05 18.99
CA GLY A 149 -5.10 7.12 19.88
C GLY A 149 -5.66 8.30 19.08
N ALA A 150 -4.88 8.77 18.09
CA ALA A 150 -5.31 9.83 17.18
C ALA A 150 -6.53 9.41 16.35
N ALA A 151 -6.55 8.19 15.83
CA ALA A 151 -7.66 7.68 15.03
C ALA A 151 -8.97 7.54 15.84
N ARG A 152 -8.89 6.96 17.05
CA ARG A 152 -10.04 6.84 17.96
C ARG A 152 -10.56 8.21 18.36
N TYR A 153 -9.67 9.15 18.67
CA TYR A 153 -10.04 10.53 18.96
C TYR A 153 -10.75 11.20 17.78
N ALA A 154 -10.24 11.04 16.55
CA ALA A 154 -10.86 11.57 15.34
C ALA A 154 -12.29 11.05 15.10
N ILE A 155 -12.49 9.73 15.24
CA ILE A 155 -13.82 9.09 15.17
C ILE A 155 -14.74 9.69 16.24
N CYS A 156 -14.24 9.79 17.45
CA CYS A 156 -14.98 10.30 18.59
C CYS A 156 -15.38 11.77 18.44
N LYS A 157 -14.49 12.63 17.94
CA LYS A 157 -14.73 14.06 17.71
C LYS A 157 -15.92 14.29 16.78
N LEU A 158 -16.14 13.40 15.80
CA LEU A 158 -17.30 13.44 14.90
C LEU A 158 -18.62 13.07 15.58
N ASN A 159 -18.57 12.32 16.70
CA ASN A 159 -19.74 11.83 17.46
C ASN A 159 -19.63 12.19 18.97
N SER A 160 -19.12 13.39 19.26
CA SER A 160 -18.46 13.82 20.51
C SER A 160 -19.17 13.57 21.85
N THR A 161 -20.47 13.27 21.90
CA THR A 161 -21.22 13.24 23.17
C THR A 161 -21.04 11.96 24.00
N ALA A 162 -20.52 10.87 23.41
CA ALA A 162 -20.41 9.58 24.08
C ALA A 162 -18.98 9.00 24.12
N CYS A 163 -17.97 9.75 23.68
CA CYS A 163 -16.61 9.20 23.64
C CYS A 163 -15.94 9.19 25.03
N PRO A 164 -15.39 8.06 25.48
CA PRO A 164 -14.80 7.92 26.81
C PRO A 164 -13.49 8.70 27.03
N THR A 165 -12.93 9.36 26.02
CA THR A 165 -11.63 10.04 26.14
C THR A 165 -11.82 11.55 26.34
N GLN A 166 -11.97 11.95 27.61
CA GLN A 166 -11.77 13.33 28.06
C GLN A 166 -10.27 13.69 28.13
N VAL A 167 -9.50 13.33 27.11
CA VAL A 167 -8.07 13.64 27.02
C VAL A 167 -7.92 14.91 26.20
N GLU A 168 -7.29 15.94 26.76
CA GLU A 168 -6.90 17.12 26.00
C GLU A 168 -5.76 16.74 25.04
N PHE A 169 -5.93 17.06 23.75
CA PHE A 169 -4.93 16.79 22.72
C PHE A 169 -4.36 18.11 22.21
N ASP A 170 -3.04 18.23 22.23
CA ASP A 170 -2.33 19.29 21.53
C ASP A 170 -1.76 18.77 20.21
N ILE A 171 -1.93 19.55 19.15
CA ILE A 171 -1.30 19.26 17.86
C ILE A 171 0.17 19.71 17.95
N GLY A 172 1.09 18.75 17.97
CA GLY A 172 2.52 19.03 17.93
C GLY A 172 3.00 19.49 16.55
N ASN A 173 3.93 20.45 16.52
CA ASN A 173 4.50 21.01 15.28
C ASN A 173 5.74 20.26 14.75
N ASN A 174 6.22 19.23 15.46
CA ASN A 174 7.45 18.50 15.15
C ASN A 174 7.15 17.17 14.46
N GLY A 175 6.50 17.20 13.30
CA GLY A 175 6.34 16.04 12.44
C GLY A 175 7.64 15.67 11.71
N PRO A 176 7.81 14.41 11.26
CA PRO A 176 8.98 14.02 10.47
C PRO A 176 9.03 14.81 9.15
N ALA A 177 10.23 15.30 8.81
CA ALA A 177 10.51 15.92 7.52
C ALA A 177 10.47 14.86 6.41
N TYR A 178 10.10 15.28 5.18
CA TYR A 178 10.04 14.44 3.98
C TYR A 178 11.23 13.47 3.89
N GLY A 179 10.97 12.19 3.62
CA GLY A 179 12.04 11.20 3.48
C GLY A 179 11.95 10.48 2.13
N VAL A 180 13.09 10.18 1.52
CA VAL A 180 13.19 9.24 0.39
C VAL A 180 14.33 8.27 0.70
N SER A 181 14.13 6.96 0.54
CA SER A 181 15.21 5.97 0.68
C SER A 181 15.05 4.81 -0.31
N GLY A 182 16.17 4.18 -0.67
CA GLY A 182 16.26 3.07 -1.62
C GLY A 182 17.67 2.47 -1.62
N CYS A 183 17.89 1.37 -2.36
CA CYS A 183 19.16 0.62 -2.40
C CYS A 183 20.39 1.44 -2.89
N GLN A 184 20.18 2.69 -3.29
CA GLN A 184 21.21 3.65 -3.72
C GLN A 184 21.42 4.80 -2.74
N ALA A 185 20.82 4.76 -1.54
CA ALA A 185 21.12 5.67 -0.45
C ALA A 185 22.55 5.38 0.05
N ARG A 186 23.54 5.81 -0.74
CA ARG A 186 24.94 5.88 -0.37
C ARG A 186 25.04 6.85 0.80
N PHE A 187 25.38 6.34 1.96
CA PHE A 187 26.28 7.04 2.86
C PHE A 187 27.72 6.68 2.45
#